data_AF-A0A8E2QZ93-F1
#
_entry.id   AF-A0A8E2QZ93-F1
#
_cell.length_a   1.000
_cell.length_b   1.000
_cell.length_c   1.000
_cell.angle_alpha   90.00
_cell.angle_beta   90.00
_cell.angle_gamma   90.00
#
_symmetry.space_group_name_H-M   'P 1'
#
loop_
_entity.id
_entity.type
_entity.pdbx_description
1 polymer ?
#
loop_
_entity_poly.entity_id
_entity_poly.type
_entity_poly.pdbx_seq_one_letter_code
_entity_poly.pdbx_strand_id
1 'polypeptide(L)' 'MYGALWRVLPGPWPVKLLITLVVIAAVLYGLVFYAFPWADAQLTPQNDVTVGLGVGGSAAALRF' A
#
# COMPACT_ATOMS: atom_id res chain seq x y z
N MET A 1 21.13 1.59 -28.65
CA MET A 1 20.83 2.34 -27.41
C MET A 1 19.70 1.74 -26.56
N TYR A 2 18.66 1.05 -27.08
CA TYR A 2 17.80 0.14 -26.27
C TYR A 2 18.20 -1.35 -26.36
N GLY A 3 19.15 -1.68 -27.24
CA GLY A 3 19.49 -3.07 -27.58
C GLY A 3 20.18 -3.88 -26.48
N ALA A 4 20.90 -3.25 -25.55
CA ALA A 4 21.59 -3.98 -24.47
C ALA A 4 20.59 -4.52 -23.43
N LEU A 5 19.60 -3.71 -23.05
CA LEU A 5 18.54 -4.09 -22.12
C LEU A 5 17.62 -5.19 -22.71
N TRP A 6 17.38 -5.12 -24.02
CA TRP A 6 16.64 -6.14 -24.77
C TRP A 6 17.43 -7.41 -25.06
N ARG A 7 18.73 -7.49 -24.75
CA ARG A 7 19.55 -8.69 -24.98
C ARG A 7 19.81 -9.50 -23.72
N VAL A 8 19.65 -8.90 -22.54
CA VAL A 8 19.89 -9.57 -21.24
C VAL A 8 18.68 -10.39 -20.78
N LEU A 9 17.46 -9.98 -21.11
CA LEU A 9 16.29 -10.78 -20.74
C LEU A 9 16.13 -11.98 -21.69
N PRO A 10 16.20 -13.24 -21.20
CA PRO A 10 15.97 -14.43 -22.03
C PRO A 10 14.48 -14.50 -22.39
N GLY A 11 14.19 -14.54 -23.69
CA GLY A 11 12.85 -14.82 -24.21
C GLY A 11 12.27 -13.77 -25.17
N PRO A 12 11.21 -14.16 -25.92
CA PRO A 12 10.52 -13.30 -26.89
C PRO A 12 9.88 -12.07 -26.23
N TRP A 13 9.53 -11.06 -27.03
CA TRP A 13 8.94 -9.78 -26.60
C TRP A 13 7.87 -9.89 -25.47
N PRO A 14 6.94 -10.87 -25.50
CA PRO A 14 5.92 -11.01 -24.44
C PRO A 14 6.51 -11.39 -23.07
N VAL A 15 7.59 -12.17 -23.04
CA VAL A 15 8.21 -12.64 -21.79
C VAL A 15 8.83 -11.47 -21.03
N LYS A 16 9.44 -10.53 -21.74
CA LYS A 16 10.01 -9.31 -21.14
C LYS A 16 8.95 -8.40 -20.56
N LEU A 17 7.83 -8.26 -21.28
CA LEU A 17 6.67 -7.52 -20.81
C LEU A 17 6.11 -8.15 -19.54
N LEU A 18 5.94 -9.47 -19.53
CA LEU A 18 5.45 -10.21 -18.36
C LEU A 18 6.38 -10.04 -17.15
N ILE A 19 7.69 -10.18 -17.32
CA ILE A 19 8.67 -9.98 -16.23
C ILE A 19 8.58 -8.56 -15.67
N THR A 20 8.50 -7.55 -16.54
CA THR A 20 8.39 -6.14 -16.11
C THR A 20 7.11 -5.92 -15.30
N LEU A 21 5.99 -6.48 -15.78
CA LEU A 21 4.69 -6.36 -15.14
C LEU A 21 4.69 -7.07 -13.77
N VAL A 22 5.31 -8.24 -13.67
CA VAL A 22 5.48 -8.97 -12.40
C VAL A 22 6.33 -8.17 -11.41
N VAL A 23 7.42 -7.54 -11.84
CA VAL A 23 8.24 -6.69 -10.96
C VAL A 23 7.43 -5.51 -10.43
N ILE A 24 6.68 -4.83 -11.30
CA ILE A 24 5.80 -3.72 -10.89
C ILE A 24 4.75 -4.21 -9.89
N ALA A 25 4.08 -5.34 -10.18
CA ALA A 25 3.10 -5.93 -9.28
C ALA A 25 3.71 -6.30 -7.92
N ALA A 26 4.92 -6.87 -7.91
CA ALA A 26 5.64 -7.23 -6.69
C ALA A 26 6.00 -5.99 -5.86
N VAL A 27 6.42 -4.89 -6.50
CA VAL A 27 6.69 -3.62 -5.81
C VAL A 27 5.42 -3.04 -5.21
N LEU A 28 4.33 -2.97 -5.98
CA LEU A 28 3.04 -2.47 -5.49
C LEU A 28 2.52 -3.31 -4.32
N TYR A 29 2.64 -4.64 -4.44
CA TYR A 29 2.29 -5.58 -3.37
C TYR A 29 3.13 -5.32 -2.12
N GLY A 30 4.46 -5.23 -2.25
CA GLY A 30 5.35 -4.91 -1.15
C GLY A 30 5.00 -3.58 -0.48
N LEU A 31 4.68 -2.57 -1.30
CA LEU A 31 4.35 -1.24 -0.80
C LEU A 31 3.03 -1.22 -0.03
N VAL A 32 1.98 -1.86 -0.55
CA VAL A 32 0.66 -1.88 0.09
C VAL A 32 0.63 -2.77 1.31
N PHE A 33 1.22 -3.97 1.26
CA PHE A 33 1.10 -4.96 2.33
C PHE A 33 2.18 -4.83 3.41
N TYR A 34 3.33 -4.20 3.12
CA TYR A 34 4.43 -4.08 4.07
C TYR A 34 4.83 -2.63 4.34
N ALA A 35 5.08 -1.84 3.31
CA ALA A 35 5.53 -0.46 3.51
C ALA A 35 4.43 0.42 4.12
N PHE A 36 3.17 0.23 3.71
CA PHE A 36 2.06 1.03 4.20
C PHE A 36 1.76 0.76 5.68
N PRO A 37 1.64 -0.49 6.17
CA PRO A 37 1.46 -0.73 7.60
C PRO A 37 2.64 -0.27 8.44
N TRP A 38 3.87 -0.44 7.93
CA TRP A 38 5.06 0.08 8.61
C TRP A 38 5.02 1.61 8.69
N ALA A 39 4.72 2.30 7.59
CA ALA A 39 4.65 3.75 7.53
C ALA A 39 3.52 4.31 8.40
N ASP A 40 2.33 3.69 8.37
CA ASP A 40 1.21 4.05 9.23
C ASP A 40 1.60 3.93 10.71
N ALA A 41 2.23 2.83 11.13
CA ALA A 41 2.70 2.69 12.50
C ALA A 41 3.68 3.80 12.95
N GLN A 42 4.43 4.41 12.03
CA GLN A 42 5.35 5.51 12.34
C GLN A 42 4.70 6.91 12.25
N LEU A 43 3.80 7.12 11.29
CA LEU A 43 3.21 8.43 10.95
C LEU A 43 1.89 8.69 11.69
N THR A 44 1.18 7.62 12.03
CA THR A 44 -0.11 7.59 12.72
C THR A 44 -0.05 6.99 14.15
N PRO A 45 0.95 7.26 15.01
CA PRO A 45 0.92 6.70 16.38
C PRO A 45 -0.29 7.14 17.22
N GLN A 46 -0.95 8.24 16.82
CA GLN A 46 -1.97 8.96 17.59
C GLN A 46 -3.31 9.13 16.86
N ASN A 47 -3.50 8.62 15.62
CA ASN A 47 -4.80 8.79 14.96
C ASN A 47 -5.79 7.76 15.51
N ASP A 48 -6.49 8.14 16.58
CA ASP A 48 -7.79 7.57 16.92
C ASP A 48 -8.64 7.61 15.65
N VAL A 49 -8.95 6.45 15.09
CA VAL A 49 -9.82 6.34 13.92
C VAL A 49 -11.20 6.82 14.37
N THR A 50 -11.53 8.09 14.08
CA THR A 50 -12.82 8.73 14.43
C THR A 50 -13.98 8.18 13.59
N VAL A 51 -14.06 6.86 13.44
CA VAL A 51 -15.23 6.17 12.90
C VAL A 51 -15.99 5.56 14.06
N GLY A 52 -17.04 6.27 14.52
CA GLY A 52 -18.13 5.66 15.27
C GLY A 52 -18.20 5.88 16.78
N LEU A 53 -17.81 7.03 17.33
CA LEU A 53 -18.28 7.43 18.66
C LEU A 53 -19.07 8.73 18.59
N GLY A 54 -20.29 8.61 18.05
CA GLY A 54 -21.46 9.31 18.58
C GLY A 54 -21.83 8.87 20.00
N VAL A 55 -20.86 8.43 20.81
CA VAL A 55 -20.98 8.06 22.22
C VAL A 55 -20.51 9.21 23.13
N GLY A 56 -20.23 10.38 22.55
CA GLY A 56 -20.18 11.65 23.30
C GLY A 56 -21.56 12.28 23.57
N GLY A 57 -22.66 11.71 23.03
CA GLY A 57 -24.00 12.31 23.10
C GLY A 57 -24.89 11.88 24.28
N SER A 58 -24.56 10.81 25.01
CA SER A 58 -25.52 10.21 25.96
C SER A 58 -25.12 10.30 27.44
N ALA A 59 -23.87 10.64 27.76
CA ALA A 59 -23.44 10.78 29.16
C ALA A 59 -23.89 12.12 29.79
N ALA A 60 -24.22 13.13 28.97
CA ALA A 60 -24.68 14.43 29.46
C ALA A 60 -26.19 14.51 29.72
N ALA A 61 -26.99 13.60 29.14
CA ALA A 61 -28.45 13.62 29.22
C ALA A 61 -29.01 12.96 30.50
N LEU A 62 -28.19 12.18 31.23
CA LEU A 62 -28.60 11.43 32.43
C LEU A 62 -28.34 12.15 33.76
N ARG A 63 -28.15 13.48 33.72
CA ARG A 63 -27.82 14.29 34.90
C ARG A 63 -28.77 15.46 35.18
N PHE A 64 -30.03 15.36 34.72
CA PHE A 64 -31.14 16.22 35.14
C PHE A 64 -32.43 15.40 35.26
#